data_AF-A0A9Q1HBQ0-F1
#
_entry.id   AF-A0A9Q1HBQ0-F1
#
_cell.length_a   1.000
_cell.length_b   1.000
_cell.length_c   1.000
_cell.angle_alpha   90.00
_cell.angle_beta   90.00
_cell.angle_gamma   90.00
#
_symmetry.space_group_name_H-M   'P 1'
#
loop_
_entity.id
_entity.type
_entity.pdbx_description
1 polymer ?
#
loop_
_entity_poly.entity_id
_entity_poly.type
_entity_poly.pdbx_seq_one_letter_code
_entity_poly.pdbx_strand_id
1 'polypeptide(L)'
;MMDSVQFQKKQREQTKQQLLSHKNIFSVPKYPVVAGCNQYQYCSLEAEEEGSITCSVTGIRPLVHIEVGTFNEDDASSIDFNDRDIAVNNNGDVFDIRITLKYRMKETFRERLTLECRISATNPDVLKLTTKFDLLFTIEQPSQQVRKSGLLWILVLFIPLSLSVALITRYTILRGRRRERKTKIPEIAGENEGVQMFSVPLSEQTIEDARSIFLKQLKGKYADLYNAVQPIPYIRDRLFCVDRVFVEGGLEVLVSGNAAVSDRTWETLNCYHDVLSNPRLKSSRKILEGEPGYGKSTLTLQFAFDWCNRTSKSPIKDVEILILLRLRQFGGVKSIYRAIRQFILPRDSLLTEADIENIICSTPSPMTSSTVYERVS
;
A
#
# COMPACT_ATOMS: atom_id res chain seq x y z
N MET A 1 33.79 34.99 52.37
CA MET A 1 33.86 33.95 51.30
C MET A 1 32.53 33.19 51.11
N MET A 2 31.63 33.14 52.10
CA MET A 2 30.31 32.46 52.00
C MET A 2 29.24 33.21 51.17
N ASP A 3 29.33 34.53 50.99
CA ASP A 3 28.29 35.31 50.29
C ASP A 3 28.31 35.17 48.76
N SER A 4 29.48 34.89 48.18
CA SER A 4 29.62 34.70 46.73
C SER A 4 28.92 33.42 46.23
N VAL A 5 28.91 32.37 47.05
CA VAL A 5 28.28 31.09 46.71
C VAL A 5 26.75 31.20 46.74
N GLN A 6 26.19 31.94 47.70
CA GLN A 6 24.74 32.19 47.78
C GLN A 6 24.25 33.08 46.65
N PHE A 7 25.04 34.09 46.25
CA PHE A 7 24.72 34.94 45.10
C PHE A 7 24.71 34.17 43.78
N GLN A 8 25.71 33.30 43.57
CA GLN A 8 25.79 32.41 42.40
C GLN A 8 24.61 31.42 42.33
N LYS A 9 24.14 30.92 43.48
CA LYS A 9 23.01 29.99 43.57
C LYS A 9 21.69 30.68 43.19
N LYS A 10 21.47 31.89 43.71
CA LYS A 10 20.30 32.72 43.41
C LYS A 10 20.25 33.17 41.95
N GLN A 11 21.40 33.51 41.36
CA GLN A 11 21.53 33.80 39.92
C GLN A 11 21.15 32.58 39.07
N ARG A 12 21.67 31.38 39.39
CA ARG A 12 21.32 30.14 38.68
C ARG A 12 19.83 29.78 38.77
N GLU A 13 19.18 30.06 39.89
CA GLU A 13 17.73 29.85 40.06
C GLU A 13 16.91 30.86 39.25
N GLN A 14 17.33 32.13 39.19
CA GLN A 14 16.69 33.14 38.34
C GLN A 14 16.90 32.86 36.84
N THR A 15 18.09 32.41 36.43
CA THR A 15 18.33 31.99 35.03
C THR A 15 17.54 30.73 34.68
N LYS A 16 17.38 29.78 35.62
CA LYS A 16 16.48 28.61 35.43
C LYS A 16 15.02 29.03 35.29
N GLN A 17 14.54 29.99 36.09
CA GLN A 17 13.18 30.51 35.98
C GLN A 17 12.95 31.30 34.67
N GLN A 18 13.94 32.07 34.20
CA GLN A 18 13.88 32.74 32.90
C GLN A 18 13.99 31.78 31.71
N LEU A 19 14.76 30.69 31.81
CA LEU A 19 14.81 29.62 30.81
C LEU A 19 13.51 28.80 30.77
N LEU A 20 12.82 28.67 31.90
CA LEU A 20 11.49 28.05 31.96
C LEU A 20 10.40 28.97 31.40
N SER A 21 10.53 30.30 31.50
CA SER A 21 9.57 31.25 30.93
C SER A 21 9.74 31.49 29.43
N HIS A 22 10.92 31.19 28.87
CA HIS A 22 11.17 31.22 27.42
C HIS A 22 10.94 29.88 26.72
N LYS A 23 10.47 28.86 27.45
CA LYS A 23 9.88 27.65 26.86
C LYS A 23 8.44 27.97 26.39
N ASN A 24 8.28 29.02 25.59
CA ASN A 24 7.19 29.09 24.62
C ASN A 24 7.54 28.07 23.54
N ILE A 25 7.21 26.83 23.90
CA ILE A 25 7.19 25.65 23.06
C ILE A 25 6.45 26.06 21.80
N PHE A 26 7.15 26.07 20.66
CA PHE A 26 6.52 25.88 19.36
C PHE A 26 5.73 24.57 19.48
N SER A 27 4.46 24.66 19.87
CA SER A 27 3.57 23.52 19.83
C SER A 27 3.47 23.16 18.35
N VAL A 28 3.91 21.95 18.02
CA VAL A 28 3.78 21.42 16.66
C VAL A 28 2.33 21.68 16.22
N PRO A 29 2.09 22.36 15.08
CA PRO A 29 0.73 22.67 14.65
C PRO A 29 -0.05 21.36 14.54
N LYS A 30 -1.17 21.29 15.27
CA LYS A 30 -1.99 20.08 15.34
C LYS A 30 -2.66 19.88 13.98
N TYR A 31 -2.27 18.81 13.29
CA TYR A 31 -2.90 18.38 12.06
C TYR A 31 -4.34 17.93 12.32
N PRO A 32 -5.24 18.07 11.32
CA PRO A 32 -6.58 17.53 11.44
C PRO A 32 -6.54 16.00 11.61
N VAL A 33 -7.40 15.48 12.46
CA VAL A 33 -7.52 14.08 12.86
C VAL A 33 -8.85 13.56 12.33
N VAL A 34 -8.79 12.51 11.52
CA VAL A 34 -9.98 11.84 11.00
C VAL A 34 -10.37 10.71 11.97
N ALA A 35 -11.66 10.59 12.29
CA ALA A 35 -12.13 9.55 13.20
C ALA A 35 -11.89 8.16 12.60
N GLY A 36 -11.46 7.20 13.43
CA GLY A 36 -11.02 5.88 12.99
C GLY A 36 -9.56 5.82 12.53
N CYS A 37 -8.90 6.98 12.38
CA CYS A 37 -7.48 7.05 12.02
C CYS A 37 -6.60 7.20 13.27
N ASN A 38 -5.47 6.48 13.27
CA ASN A 38 -4.39 6.70 14.22
C ASN A 38 -3.41 7.74 13.65
N GLN A 39 -3.09 8.77 14.43
CA GLN A 39 -2.17 9.87 14.04
C GLN A 39 -0.75 9.40 13.69
N TYR A 40 -0.35 8.23 14.17
CA TYR A 40 0.99 7.66 13.91
C TYR A 40 1.02 6.75 12.68
N GLN A 41 -0.13 6.48 12.06
CA GLN A 41 -0.28 5.56 10.95
C GLN A 41 -0.89 6.25 9.73
N TYR A 42 -0.61 5.71 8.55
CA TYR A 42 -1.30 6.19 7.35
C TYR A 42 -2.74 5.70 7.45
N CYS A 43 -3.70 6.60 7.28
CA CYS A 43 -5.09 6.24 7.50
C CYS A 43 -5.73 5.58 6.28
N SER A 44 -6.24 4.38 6.50
CA SER A 44 -7.14 3.68 5.59
C SER A 44 -8.35 3.17 6.36
N LEU A 45 -9.54 3.54 5.91
CA LEU A 45 -10.82 3.17 6.50
C LEU A 45 -11.55 2.23 5.54
N GLU A 46 -12.07 1.12 6.06
CA GLU A 46 -13.04 0.31 5.31
C GLU A 46 -14.35 1.10 5.19
N ALA A 47 -14.89 1.12 3.98
CA ALA A 47 -16.02 1.96 3.60
C ALA A 47 -17.06 1.16 2.83
N GLU A 48 -18.32 1.50 3.08
CA GLU A 48 -19.49 1.02 2.34
C GLU A 48 -19.91 2.08 1.30
N GLU A 49 -20.91 1.80 0.48
CA GLU A 49 -21.41 2.76 -0.52
C GLU A 49 -21.92 4.07 0.10
N GLU A 50 -22.43 3.98 1.33
CA GLU A 50 -22.86 5.11 2.14
C GLU A 50 -22.22 5.04 3.52
N GLY A 51 -21.84 6.20 4.05
CA GLY A 51 -21.24 6.25 5.37
C GLY A 51 -21.08 7.67 5.90
N SER A 52 -20.29 7.81 6.97
CA SER A 52 -19.97 9.12 7.52
C SER A 52 -18.47 9.26 7.78
N ILE A 53 -17.98 10.47 7.56
CA ILE A 53 -16.59 10.86 7.80
C ILE A 53 -16.62 11.96 8.85
N THR A 54 -15.83 11.79 9.90
CA THR A 54 -15.61 12.84 10.89
C THR A 54 -14.16 13.30 10.80
N CYS A 55 -13.94 14.61 10.67
CA CYS A 55 -12.63 15.22 10.81
C CYS A 55 -12.63 16.24 11.96
N SER A 56 -11.52 16.35 12.69
CA SER A 56 -11.44 17.20 13.87
C SER A 56 -10.06 17.81 14.06
N VAL A 57 -9.98 19.04 14.54
CA VAL A 57 -8.73 19.64 15.03
C VAL A 57 -8.99 20.14 16.44
N THR A 58 -8.04 19.89 17.32
CA THR A 58 -8.12 20.39 18.70
C THR A 58 -7.04 21.42 18.92
N GLY A 59 -7.24 22.33 19.86
CA GLY A 59 -6.18 23.17 20.37
C GLY A 59 -5.62 24.16 19.35
N ILE A 60 -6.40 24.61 18.35
CA ILE A 60 -5.93 25.50 17.29
C ILE A 60 -6.22 26.98 17.58
N ARG A 61 -5.32 27.86 17.11
CA ARG A 61 -5.46 29.32 17.09
C ARG A 61 -4.93 29.85 15.75
N PRO A 62 -5.60 30.78 15.05
CA PRO A 62 -6.93 31.33 15.33
C PRO A 62 -8.06 30.33 15.01
N LEU A 63 -9.33 30.74 15.09
CA LEU A 63 -10.45 29.97 14.57
C LEU A 63 -10.24 29.68 13.08
N VAL A 64 -10.52 28.45 12.65
CA VAL A 64 -10.31 27.97 11.27
C VAL A 64 -11.56 27.25 10.75
N HIS A 65 -11.59 26.95 9.45
CA HIS A 65 -12.58 26.10 8.83
C HIS A 65 -11.97 24.76 8.43
N ILE A 66 -12.77 23.70 8.50
CA ILE A 66 -12.40 22.37 8.02
C ILE A 66 -13.21 22.05 6.77
N GLU A 67 -12.52 21.66 5.72
CA GLU A 67 -13.06 21.20 4.45
C GLU A 67 -12.64 19.75 4.22
N VAL A 68 -13.56 18.92 3.74
CA VAL A 68 -13.26 17.54 3.32
C VAL A 68 -13.61 17.45 1.85
N GLY A 69 -12.69 16.90 1.05
CA GLY A 69 -12.88 16.73 -0.38
C GLY A 69 -12.04 15.57 -0.91
N THR A 70 -12.13 15.32 -2.21
CA THR A 70 -11.25 14.37 -2.88
C THR A 70 -9.87 14.98 -3.05
N PHE A 71 -8.83 14.16 -2.92
CA PHE A 71 -7.46 14.64 -3.13
C PHE A 71 -7.17 14.91 -4.61
N ASN A 72 -7.72 14.09 -5.50
CA ASN A 72 -7.67 14.30 -6.95
C ASN A 72 -8.98 14.91 -7.43
N GLU A 73 -8.91 15.88 -8.34
CA GLU A 73 -10.09 16.52 -8.92
C GLU A 73 -10.91 15.55 -9.79
N ASP A 74 -10.23 14.64 -10.50
CA ASP A 74 -10.86 13.56 -11.29
C ASP A 74 -11.70 12.58 -10.44
N ASP A 75 -11.52 12.61 -9.13
CA ASP A 75 -12.23 11.77 -8.19
C ASP A 75 -13.50 12.46 -7.65
N ALA A 76 -13.65 13.78 -7.86
CA ALA A 76 -14.74 14.56 -7.29
C ALA A 76 -16.12 14.13 -7.81
N SER A 77 -16.19 13.60 -9.04
CA SER A 77 -17.45 13.07 -9.60
C SER A 77 -17.87 11.73 -9.02
N SER A 78 -17.01 11.04 -8.26
CA SER A 78 -17.25 9.68 -7.77
C SER A 78 -17.88 9.62 -6.37
N ILE A 79 -17.94 10.76 -5.65
CA ILE A 79 -18.47 10.81 -4.29
C ILE A 79 -19.27 12.09 -4.07
N ASP A 80 -20.43 11.97 -3.41
CA ASP A 80 -21.21 13.09 -2.92
C ASP A 80 -21.07 13.21 -1.41
N PHE A 81 -20.86 14.43 -0.93
CA PHE A 81 -20.89 14.75 0.50
C PHE A 81 -22.19 15.49 0.84
N ASN A 82 -22.97 14.92 1.75
CA ASN A 82 -24.24 15.44 2.23
C ASN A 82 -24.23 15.59 3.76
N ASP A 83 -25.25 16.24 4.31
CA ASP A 83 -25.48 16.39 5.77
C ASP A 83 -24.23 16.81 6.54
N ARG A 84 -23.87 18.10 6.43
CA ARG A 84 -22.72 18.70 7.12
C ARG A 84 -23.10 19.14 8.54
N ASP A 85 -22.56 18.46 9.53
CA ASP A 85 -22.64 18.83 10.94
C ASP A 85 -21.30 19.40 11.41
N ILE A 86 -21.32 20.57 12.07
CA ILE A 86 -20.12 21.26 12.55
C ILE A 86 -20.29 21.58 14.03
N ALA A 87 -19.38 21.07 14.85
CA ALA A 87 -19.27 21.39 16.26
C ALA A 87 -18.01 22.22 16.50
N VAL A 88 -18.17 23.38 17.13
CA VAL A 88 -17.07 24.25 17.55
C VAL A 88 -17.15 24.40 19.06
N ASN A 89 -16.10 23.98 19.76
CA ASN A 89 -15.96 24.21 21.19
C ASN A 89 -14.87 25.25 21.43
N ASN A 90 -15.15 26.19 22.34
CA ASN A 90 -14.24 27.27 22.70
C ASN A 90 -13.75 27.07 24.12
N ASN A 91 -12.45 26.83 24.26
CA ASN A 91 -11.76 26.68 25.53
C ASN A 91 -10.84 27.90 25.78
N GLY A 92 -11.44 29.09 25.86
CA GLY A 92 -10.75 30.36 26.11
C GLY A 92 -10.20 31.00 24.83
N ASP A 93 -8.89 30.86 24.62
CA ASP A 93 -8.22 31.38 23.42
C ASP A 93 -8.06 30.31 22.32
N VAL A 94 -8.55 29.09 22.56
CA VAL A 94 -8.29 27.93 21.71
C VAL A 94 -9.59 27.31 21.24
N PHE A 95 -9.59 26.87 19.97
CA PHE A 95 -10.75 26.27 19.34
C PHE A 95 -10.53 24.77 19.12
N ASP A 96 -11.55 23.98 19.45
CA ASP A 96 -11.68 22.60 19.02
C ASP A 96 -12.82 22.54 18.00
N ILE A 97 -12.52 22.06 16.81
CA ILE A 97 -13.45 22.06 15.68
C ILE A 97 -13.62 20.64 15.19
N ARG A 98 -14.85 20.20 15.03
CA ARG A 98 -15.22 18.89 14.50
C ARG A 98 -16.24 19.07 13.40
N ILE A 99 -16.01 18.41 12.26
CA ILE A 99 -16.94 18.32 11.15
C ILE A 99 -17.30 16.85 10.93
N THR A 100 -18.59 16.57 10.76
CA THR A 100 -19.10 15.26 10.36
C THR A 100 -19.88 15.44 9.06
N LEU A 101 -19.56 14.63 8.06
CA LEU A 101 -20.21 14.64 6.75
C LEU A 101 -20.70 13.23 6.46
N LYS A 102 -21.90 13.10 5.91
CA LYS A 102 -22.32 11.84 5.28
C LYS A 102 -21.80 11.82 3.85
N TYR A 103 -21.47 10.64 3.35
CA TYR A 103 -21.08 10.48 1.96
C TYR A 103 -21.91 9.39 1.29
N ARG A 104 -22.06 9.53 -0.03
CA ARG A 104 -22.65 8.53 -0.91
C ARG A 104 -21.79 8.41 -2.17
N MET A 105 -21.40 7.19 -2.49
CA MET A 105 -20.63 6.90 -3.70
C MET A 105 -21.52 6.91 -4.94
N LYS A 106 -21.01 7.46 -6.04
CA LYS A 106 -21.61 7.30 -7.37
C LYS A 106 -20.96 6.10 -8.05
N GLU A 107 -21.77 5.23 -8.63
CA GLU A 107 -21.52 3.87 -9.16
C GLU A 107 -20.23 3.63 -10.00
N THR A 108 -19.40 4.63 -10.26
CA THR A 108 -18.02 4.45 -10.75
C THR A 108 -17.19 3.63 -9.74
N PHE A 109 -17.19 2.32 -9.97
CA PHE A 109 -16.46 1.31 -9.23
C PHE A 109 -14.99 1.67 -9.03
N ARG A 110 -14.59 1.87 -7.77
CA ARG A 110 -13.21 2.09 -7.35
C ARG A 110 -12.95 1.31 -6.06
N GLU A 111 -11.92 0.47 -6.05
CA GLU A 111 -11.48 -0.25 -4.85
C GLU A 111 -10.99 0.70 -3.74
N ARG A 112 -10.54 1.89 -4.14
CA ARG A 112 -9.91 2.87 -3.27
C ARG A 112 -10.20 4.30 -3.72
N LEU A 113 -10.57 5.15 -2.77
CA LEU A 113 -10.73 6.60 -2.95
C LEU A 113 -9.87 7.35 -1.93
N THR A 114 -9.07 8.33 -2.39
CA THR A 114 -8.24 9.14 -1.49
C THR A 114 -8.93 10.47 -1.21
N LEU A 115 -9.22 10.72 0.05
CA LEU A 115 -9.82 11.95 0.54
C LEU A 115 -8.79 12.80 1.28
N GLU A 116 -9.08 14.08 1.35
CA GLU A 116 -8.27 15.08 2.02
C GLU A 116 -9.14 15.88 2.99
N CYS A 117 -8.72 15.93 4.26
CA CYS A 117 -9.25 16.85 5.24
C CYS A 117 -8.30 18.04 5.38
N ARG A 118 -8.74 19.21 4.94
CA ARG A 118 -7.96 20.43 4.85
C ARG A 118 -8.46 21.47 5.83
N ILE A 119 -7.53 22.15 6.48
CA ILE A 119 -7.80 23.34 7.27
C ILE A 119 -7.65 24.57 6.37
N SER A 120 -8.69 25.39 6.29
CA SER A 120 -8.69 26.69 5.64
C SER A 120 -8.83 27.80 6.68
N ALA A 121 -7.93 28.77 6.66
CA ALA A 121 -7.99 29.98 7.49
C ALA A 121 -8.39 31.17 6.63
N THR A 122 -8.98 32.21 7.26
CA THR A 122 -9.35 33.47 6.59
C THR A 122 -8.16 34.13 5.89
N ASN A 123 -6.93 33.83 6.34
CA ASN A 123 -5.70 34.21 5.65
C ASN A 123 -4.96 32.94 5.16
N PRO A 124 -4.91 32.69 3.84
CA PRO A 124 -4.49 31.40 3.27
C PRO A 124 -3.02 31.03 3.53
N ASP A 125 -2.17 31.98 3.90
CA ASP A 125 -0.74 31.76 4.11
C ASP A 125 -0.35 31.41 5.55
N VAL A 126 -1.29 31.47 6.50
CA VAL A 126 -0.97 31.34 7.93
C VAL A 126 -0.98 29.88 8.39
N LEU A 127 -1.88 29.02 7.88
CA LEU A 127 -1.98 27.60 8.28
C LEU A 127 -2.53 26.72 7.14
N LYS A 128 -1.66 26.02 6.39
CA LYS A 128 -2.04 24.97 5.42
C LYS A 128 -1.76 23.57 5.99
N LEU A 129 -2.63 23.17 6.91
CA LEU A 129 -2.60 21.82 7.52
C LEU A 129 -3.60 20.93 6.81
N THR A 130 -3.16 19.72 6.46
CA THR A 130 -3.97 18.75 5.74
C THR A 130 -3.65 17.34 6.21
N THR A 131 -4.66 16.48 6.20
CA THR A 131 -4.54 15.05 6.47
C THR A 131 -5.23 14.29 5.35
N LYS A 132 -4.48 13.41 4.69
CA LYS A 132 -4.99 12.53 3.63
C LYS A 132 -5.27 11.14 4.18
N PHE A 133 -6.33 10.53 3.70
CA PHE A 133 -6.74 9.19 4.11
C PHE A 133 -7.43 8.47 2.94
N ASP A 134 -7.42 7.15 2.97
CA ASP A 134 -8.09 6.33 1.96
C ASP A 134 -9.37 5.70 2.50
N LEU A 135 -10.42 5.72 1.69
CA LEU A 135 -11.55 4.82 1.82
C LEU A 135 -11.31 3.58 0.97
N LEU A 136 -11.50 2.41 1.56
CA LEU A 136 -11.33 1.10 0.94
C LEU A 136 -12.68 0.41 0.86
N PHE A 137 -13.10 0.07 -0.35
CA PHE A 137 -14.39 -0.58 -0.56
C PHE A 137 -14.17 -2.08 -0.69
N THR A 138 -14.86 -2.86 0.13
CA THR A 138 -14.79 -4.32 0.05
C THR A 138 -15.73 -4.77 -1.06
N ILE A 139 -15.17 -5.33 -2.14
CA ILE A 139 -15.97 -6.01 -3.16
C ILE A 139 -16.44 -7.32 -2.55
N GLU A 140 -17.71 -7.41 -2.15
CA GLU A 140 -18.33 -8.73 -2.04
C GLU A 140 -18.37 -9.34 -3.44
N GLN A 141 -17.41 -10.21 -3.75
CA GLN A 141 -17.57 -11.12 -4.87
C GLN A 141 -18.87 -11.87 -4.62
N PRO A 142 -19.84 -11.83 -5.55
CA PRO A 142 -21.08 -12.57 -5.36
C PRO A 142 -20.69 -14.02 -5.15
N SER A 143 -20.99 -14.53 -3.96
CA SER A 143 -20.89 -15.96 -3.65
C SER A 143 -21.47 -16.73 -4.84
N GLN A 144 -20.75 -17.76 -5.28
CA GLN A 144 -21.27 -18.68 -6.29
C GLN A 144 -22.56 -19.32 -5.74
N GLN A 145 -23.70 -18.65 -5.96
CA GLN A 145 -24.97 -19.34 -6.08
C GLN A 145 -24.84 -20.17 -7.34
N VAL A 146 -24.41 -21.42 -7.14
CA VAL A 146 -24.44 -22.49 -8.12
C VAL A 146 -25.76 -22.39 -8.87
N ARG A 147 -25.66 -21.93 -10.12
CA ARG A 147 -26.75 -21.76 -11.07
C ARG A 147 -27.29 -23.15 -11.41
N LYS A 148 -28.11 -23.73 -10.52
CA LYS A 148 -28.78 -25.03 -10.68
C LYS A 148 -29.88 -25.02 -11.77
N SER A 149 -29.83 -24.10 -12.74
CA SER A 149 -30.83 -24.03 -13.84
C SER A 149 -30.26 -24.32 -15.23
N GLY A 150 -28.96 -24.62 -15.35
CA GLY A 150 -28.33 -24.98 -16.64
C GLY A 150 -28.32 -26.49 -16.94
N LEU A 151 -28.41 -27.35 -15.93
CA LEU A 151 -28.20 -28.79 -16.08
C LEU A 151 -29.43 -29.54 -16.63
N LEU A 152 -30.63 -28.99 -16.46
CA LEU A 152 -31.88 -29.60 -16.95
C LEU A 152 -32.03 -29.53 -18.48
N TRP A 153 -31.57 -28.45 -19.12
CA TRP A 153 -31.65 -28.30 -20.58
C TRP A 153 -30.74 -29.30 -21.32
N ILE A 154 -29.63 -29.69 -20.71
CA ILE A 154 -28.70 -30.67 -21.28
C ILE A 154 -29.38 -32.05 -21.37
N LEU A 155 -30.17 -32.45 -20.38
CA LEU A 155 -30.91 -33.71 -20.43
C LEU A 155 -32.03 -33.69 -21.49
N VAL A 156 -32.70 -32.55 -21.70
CA VAL A 156 -33.80 -32.43 -22.67
C VAL A 156 -33.30 -32.46 -24.12
N LEU A 157 -32.08 -31.97 -24.41
CA LEU A 157 -31.54 -31.94 -25.77
C LEU A 157 -30.71 -33.18 -26.13
N PHE A 158 -29.93 -33.74 -25.19
CA PHE A 158 -29.02 -34.85 -25.51
C PHE A 158 -29.69 -36.23 -25.50
N ILE A 159 -30.74 -36.45 -24.71
CA ILE A 159 -31.47 -37.72 -24.70
C ILE A 159 -32.16 -38.00 -26.05
N PRO A 160 -32.94 -37.07 -26.65
CA PRO A 160 -33.55 -37.34 -27.96
C PRO A 160 -32.52 -37.42 -29.09
N LEU A 161 -31.39 -36.71 -29.00
CA LEU A 161 -30.32 -36.77 -30.00
C LEU A 161 -29.56 -38.12 -29.95
N SER A 162 -29.30 -38.64 -28.75
CA SER A 162 -28.65 -39.96 -28.61
C SER A 162 -29.57 -41.10 -29.08
N LEU A 163 -30.88 -41.01 -28.82
CA LEU A 163 -31.87 -41.97 -29.31
C LEU A 163 -32.04 -41.92 -30.83
N SER A 164 -32.03 -40.73 -31.45
CA SER A 164 -32.13 -40.61 -32.91
C SER A 164 -30.89 -41.16 -33.61
N VAL A 165 -29.69 -40.88 -33.09
CA VAL A 165 -28.44 -41.46 -33.60
C VAL A 165 -28.45 -42.98 -33.44
N ALA A 166 -28.89 -43.52 -32.30
CA ALA A 166 -28.99 -44.96 -32.11
C ALA A 166 -29.96 -45.63 -33.10
N LEU A 167 -31.11 -45.01 -33.39
CA LEU A 167 -32.08 -45.50 -34.37
C LEU A 167 -31.53 -45.43 -35.81
N ILE A 168 -30.81 -44.35 -36.16
CA ILE A 168 -30.15 -44.21 -37.47
C ILE A 168 -29.08 -45.28 -37.63
N THR A 169 -28.23 -45.50 -36.62
CA THR A 169 -27.18 -46.53 -36.66
C THR A 169 -27.78 -47.94 -36.75
N ARG A 170 -28.89 -48.21 -36.05
CA ARG A 170 -29.58 -49.51 -36.15
C ARG A 170 -30.24 -49.69 -37.52
N TYR A 171 -30.80 -48.64 -38.09
CA TYR A 171 -31.37 -48.62 -39.44
C TYR A 171 -30.30 -48.82 -40.52
N THR A 172 -29.14 -48.16 -40.42
CA THR A 172 -28.02 -48.33 -41.36
C THR A 172 -27.38 -49.71 -41.27
N ILE A 173 -27.29 -50.32 -40.09
CA ILE A 173 -26.83 -51.71 -39.92
C ILE A 173 -27.85 -52.71 -40.52
N LEU A 174 -29.15 -52.50 -40.31
CA LEU A 174 -30.21 -53.33 -40.90
C LEU A 174 -30.28 -53.18 -42.43
N ARG A 175 -30.06 -51.97 -42.97
CA ARG A 175 -29.95 -51.73 -44.42
C ARG A 175 -28.62 -52.24 -44.99
N GLY A 176 -27.53 -52.16 -44.23
CA GLY A 176 -26.20 -52.63 -44.59
C GLY A 176 -26.14 -54.16 -44.76
N ARG A 177 -26.83 -54.91 -43.90
CA ARG A 177 -27.02 -56.36 -44.08
C ARG A 177 -27.85 -56.75 -45.31
N ARG A 178 -28.61 -55.81 -45.89
CA ARG A 178 -29.31 -56.00 -47.18
C ARG A 178 -28.52 -55.50 -48.39
N ARG A 179 -27.33 -54.91 -48.21
CA ARG A 179 -26.59 -54.24 -49.29
C ARG A 179 -25.11 -54.63 -49.41
N GLU A 180 -24.70 -55.79 -48.90
CA GLU A 180 -23.48 -56.48 -49.36
C GLU A 180 -23.69 -57.19 -50.71
N ARG A 181 -24.19 -56.42 -51.69
CA ARG A 181 -23.74 -56.53 -53.07
C ARG A 181 -23.39 -55.13 -53.55
N LYS A 182 -22.08 -54.92 -53.69
CA LYS A 182 -21.38 -53.95 -54.54
C LYS A 182 -20.93 -52.60 -53.93
N THR A 183 -19.59 -52.53 -53.81
CA THR A 183 -18.66 -51.48 -54.29
C THR A 183 -18.52 -50.12 -53.59
N LYS A 184 -17.28 -49.95 -53.09
CA LYS A 184 -16.26 -48.90 -53.34
C LYS A 184 -16.49 -47.44 -52.88
N ILE A 185 -15.45 -47.00 -52.17
CA ILE A 185 -15.02 -45.71 -51.60
C ILE A 185 -15.05 -44.55 -52.61
N PRO A 186 -15.42 -43.32 -52.19
CA PRO A 186 -14.48 -42.17 -52.16
C PRO A 186 -14.56 -41.39 -50.81
N GLU A 187 -13.44 -40.95 -50.24
CA GLU A 187 -12.80 -39.61 -50.36
C GLU A 187 -13.38 -38.57 -49.37
N ILE A 188 -12.51 -38.06 -48.50
CA ILE A 188 -12.80 -37.17 -47.36
C ILE A 188 -12.41 -35.75 -47.73
N ALA A 189 -13.35 -34.81 -47.60
CA ALA A 189 -13.08 -33.39 -47.39
C ALA A 189 -13.79 -32.97 -46.10
N GLY A 190 -13.07 -32.31 -45.20
CA GLY A 190 -13.60 -31.79 -43.93
C GLY A 190 -12.90 -30.48 -43.58
N GLU A 191 -13.67 -29.40 -43.68
CA GLU A 191 -13.35 -28.03 -43.28
C GLU A 191 -13.90 -27.78 -41.87
N ASN A 192 -13.20 -26.94 -41.10
CA ASN A 192 -13.64 -26.11 -39.97
C ASN A 192 -14.05 -26.77 -38.64
N GLU A 193 -13.17 -26.63 -37.65
CA GLU A 193 -13.51 -26.60 -36.22
C GLU A 193 -13.62 -25.16 -35.74
N GLY A 194 -14.83 -24.77 -35.30
CA GLY A 194 -15.03 -23.62 -34.41
C GLY A 194 -14.69 -24.04 -32.97
N VAL A 195 -13.67 -23.41 -32.41
CA VAL A 195 -13.16 -23.73 -31.07
C VAL A 195 -14.06 -23.12 -29.98
N GLN A 196 -14.62 -24.01 -29.17
CA GLN A 196 -15.27 -23.73 -27.89
C GLN A 196 -14.22 -23.28 -26.86
N MET A 197 -14.56 -22.25 -26.07
CA MET A 197 -13.76 -21.80 -24.92
C MET A 197 -13.64 -22.92 -23.89
N PHE A 198 -12.43 -23.47 -23.77
CA PHE A 198 -11.98 -24.26 -22.63
C PHE A 198 -11.13 -23.35 -21.73
N SER A 199 -11.30 -23.46 -20.41
CA SER A 199 -10.41 -22.83 -19.43
C SER A 199 -8.99 -23.37 -19.60
N VAL A 200 -8.14 -22.60 -20.27
CA VAL A 200 -6.74 -22.93 -20.51
C VAL A 200 -5.97 -22.77 -19.18
N PRO A 201 -5.13 -23.72 -18.77
CA PRO A 201 -4.17 -23.48 -17.69
C PRO A 201 -3.28 -22.29 -18.08
N LEU A 202 -3.09 -21.31 -17.19
CA LEU A 202 -2.27 -20.12 -17.46
C LEU A 202 -0.96 -20.53 -18.12
N SER A 203 -0.71 -20.05 -19.35
CA SER A 203 0.55 -20.33 -20.03
C SER A 203 1.69 -19.59 -19.31
N GLU A 204 2.87 -20.22 -19.30
CA GLU A 204 4.10 -19.66 -18.71
C GLU A 204 4.44 -18.27 -19.29
N GLN A 205 4.07 -18.04 -20.55
CA GLN A 205 4.19 -16.75 -21.24
C GLN A 205 3.39 -15.63 -20.54
N THR A 206 2.17 -15.92 -20.08
CA THR A 206 1.30 -14.95 -19.41
C THR A 206 1.85 -14.53 -18.05
N ILE A 207 2.52 -15.44 -17.34
CA ILE A 207 3.12 -15.14 -16.03
C ILE A 207 4.32 -14.20 -16.18
N GLU A 208 5.15 -14.40 -17.20
CA GLU A 208 6.30 -13.54 -17.45
C GLU A 208 5.87 -12.11 -17.86
N ASP A 209 4.82 -12.00 -18.68
CA ASP A 209 4.24 -10.70 -19.04
C ASP A 209 3.67 -9.99 -17.81
N ALA A 210 2.92 -10.70 -16.96
CA ALA A 210 2.38 -10.17 -15.71
C ALA A 210 3.50 -9.73 -14.75
N ARG A 211 4.58 -10.51 -14.67
CA ARG A 211 5.79 -10.20 -13.88
C ARG A 211 6.48 -8.93 -14.38
N SER A 212 6.65 -8.78 -15.69
CA SER A 212 7.23 -7.58 -16.29
C SER A 212 6.41 -6.33 -15.95
N ILE A 213 5.08 -6.41 -16.08
CA ILE A 213 4.14 -5.35 -15.70
C ILE A 213 4.29 -5.04 -14.20
N PHE A 214 4.31 -6.05 -13.34
CA PHE A 214 4.46 -5.91 -11.90
C PHE A 214 5.75 -5.17 -11.53
N LEU A 215 6.89 -5.61 -12.07
CA LEU A 215 8.19 -4.97 -11.82
C LEU A 215 8.22 -3.51 -12.29
N LYS A 216 7.64 -3.22 -13.46
CA LYS A 216 7.54 -1.85 -13.99
C LYS A 216 6.72 -0.96 -13.05
N GLN A 217 5.59 -1.46 -12.55
CA GLN A 217 4.73 -0.73 -11.62
C GLN A 217 5.40 -0.50 -10.27
N LEU A 218 6.10 -1.49 -9.71
CA LEU A 218 6.91 -1.34 -8.49
C LEU A 218 7.96 -0.24 -8.66
N LYS A 219 8.75 -0.29 -9.74
CA LYS A 219 9.80 0.70 -10.01
C LYS A 219 9.23 2.11 -10.21
N GLY A 220 8.11 2.23 -10.93
CA GLY A 220 7.40 3.50 -11.07
C GLY A 220 7.01 4.08 -9.72
N LYS A 221 6.38 3.26 -8.86
CA LYS A 221 5.98 3.69 -7.52
C LYS A 221 7.17 4.13 -6.67
N TYR A 222 8.28 3.40 -6.71
CA TYR A 222 9.46 3.75 -5.93
C TYR A 222 10.13 5.00 -6.46
N ALA A 223 10.12 5.22 -7.78
CA ALA A 223 10.59 6.46 -8.38
C ALA A 223 9.84 7.68 -7.84
N ASP A 224 8.52 7.60 -7.69
CA ASP A 224 7.76 8.69 -7.08
C ASP A 224 8.20 8.93 -5.62
N LEU A 225 8.52 7.89 -4.87
CA LEU A 225 8.93 8.00 -3.47
C LEU A 225 10.34 8.58 -3.32
N TYR A 226 11.31 8.04 -4.05
CA TYR A 226 12.70 8.47 -3.91
C TYR A 226 12.99 9.79 -4.61
N ASN A 227 12.19 10.23 -5.59
CA ASN A 227 12.32 11.56 -6.22
C ASN A 227 11.61 12.68 -5.44
N ALA A 228 10.78 12.33 -4.45
CA ALA A 228 9.95 13.26 -3.70
C ALA A 228 10.42 13.47 -2.25
N VAL A 229 11.71 13.31 -1.96
CA VAL A 229 12.24 13.51 -0.60
C VAL A 229 12.23 14.99 -0.24
N GLN A 230 11.69 15.31 0.93
CA GLN A 230 11.68 16.65 1.52
C GLN A 230 12.52 16.66 2.80
N PRO A 231 13.79 17.09 2.75
CA PRO A 231 14.63 17.18 3.94
C PRO A 231 14.06 18.16 4.98
N ILE A 232 13.37 19.21 4.51
CA ILE A 232 12.73 20.22 5.35
C ILE A 232 11.22 20.19 5.08
N PRO A 233 10.39 19.68 6.01
CA PRO A 233 8.96 19.44 5.79
C PRO A 233 8.13 20.67 5.40
N TYR A 234 8.61 21.88 5.75
CA TYR A 234 7.87 23.13 5.52
C TYR A 234 8.18 23.76 4.16
N ILE A 235 9.23 23.31 3.46
CA ILE A 235 9.61 23.82 2.13
C ILE A 235 9.04 22.85 1.10
N ARG A 236 7.76 23.06 0.74
CA ARG A 236 7.02 22.12 -0.13
C ARG A 236 7.40 22.24 -1.61
N ASP A 237 8.04 23.33 -2.01
CA ASP A 237 8.34 23.66 -3.40
C ASP A 237 9.61 22.98 -3.93
N ARG A 238 10.33 22.24 -3.07
CA ARG A 238 11.60 21.60 -3.42
C ARG A 238 11.57 20.13 -3.04
N LEU A 239 11.30 19.29 -4.03
CA LEU A 239 11.46 17.86 -3.96
C LEU A 239 12.87 17.50 -4.44
N PHE A 240 13.54 16.62 -3.72
CA PHE A 240 14.86 16.13 -4.09
C PHE A 240 14.82 14.62 -4.29
N CYS A 241 15.62 14.16 -5.25
CA CYS A 241 15.94 12.74 -5.32
C CYS A 241 16.83 12.33 -4.14
N VAL A 242 16.57 11.15 -3.59
CA VAL A 242 17.25 10.61 -2.41
C VAL A 242 18.76 10.58 -2.61
N ASP A 243 19.25 10.25 -3.81
CA ASP A 243 20.68 10.16 -4.12
C ASP A 243 21.42 11.48 -3.92
N ARG A 244 20.72 12.61 -4.06
CA ARG A 244 21.31 13.96 -3.90
C ARG A 244 21.38 14.43 -2.45
N VAL A 245 20.55 13.85 -1.58
CA VAL A 245 20.40 14.28 -0.19
C VAL A 245 20.88 13.23 0.80
N PHE A 246 21.03 11.98 0.35
CA PHE A 246 21.50 10.89 1.17
C PHE A 246 22.96 11.09 1.53
N VAL A 247 23.24 11.06 2.82
CA VAL A 247 24.58 11.05 3.37
C VAL A 247 24.73 9.76 4.14
N GLU A 248 25.83 9.06 3.91
CA GLU A 248 26.11 7.81 4.59
C GLU A 248 26.29 8.04 6.09
N GLY A 249 25.40 7.44 6.87
CA GLY A 249 25.46 7.46 8.33
C GLY A 249 26.29 6.29 8.87
N GLY A 250 26.86 6.47 10.06
CA GLY A 250 27.49 5.37 10.79
C GLY A 250 26.45 4.30 11.11
N LEU A 251 26.75 3.06 10.72
CA LEU A 251 25.93 1.89 11.03
C LEU A 251 26.73 0.94 11.90
N GLU A 252 26.07 0.33 12.87
CA GLU A 252 26.68 -0.65 13.75
C GLU A 252 25.85 -1.92 13.74
N VAL A 253 26.52 -3.07 13.83
CA VAL A 253 25.90 -4.38 13.91
C VAL A 253 26.13 -4.98 15.29
N LEU A 254 25.07 -5.55 15.86
CA LEU A 254 25.16 -6.29 17.11
C LEU A 254 25.68 -7.71 16.84
N VAL A 255 26.91 -8.01 17.27
CA VAL A 255 27.55 -9.31 17.08
C VAL A 255 27.47 -10.12 18.37
N SER A 256 26.26 -10.58 18.71
CA SER A 256 25.96 -11.55 19.79
C SER A 256 26.77 -11.42 21.09
N GLY A 257 26.18 -10.77 22.09
CA GLY A 257 26.38 -11.12 23.50
C GLY A 257 25.20 -11.94 24.01
N ASN A 258 25.45 -12.94 24.87
CA ASN A 258 24.39 -13.66 25.57
C ASN A 258 23.39 -12.68 26.20
N ALA A 259 22.12 -13.09 26.36
CA ALA A 259 20.96 -12.25 26.69
C ALA A 259 21.03 -11.35 27.95
N ALA A 260 22.15 -11.33 28.68
CA ALA A 260 22.46 -10.31 29.67
C ALA A 260 22.85 -8.99 28.98
N VAL A 261 22.19 -7.91 29.39
CA VAL A 261 22.34 -6.55 28.84
C VAL A 261 23.80 -6.02 28.86
N SER A 262 24.67 -6.64 29.67
CA SER A 262 26.05 -6.22 29.89
C SER A 262 27.07 -6.66 28.84
N ASP A 263 26.72 -7.52 27.88
CA ASP A 263 27.71 -8.14 26.96
C ASP A 263 27.45 -7.85 25.47
N ARG A 264 26.66 -6.82 25.15
CA ARG A 264 26.36 -6.45 23.77
C ARG A 264 27.55 -5.75 23.11
N THR A 265 28.27 -6.48 22.27
CA THR A 265 29.33 -5.93 21.41
C THR A 265 28.72 -5.39 20.11
N TRP A 266 28.99 -4.11 19.88
CA TRP A 266 28.62 -3.41 18.64
C TRP A 266 29.88 -3.23 17.79
N GLU A 267 29.75 -3.52 16.51
CA GLU A 267 30.83 -3.35 15.55
C GLU A 267 30.37 -2.41 14.43
N THR A 268 31.22 -1.45 14.08
CA THR A 268 30.94 -0.51 13.01
C THR A 268 30.99 -1.19 11.64
N LEU A 269 29.99 -0.93 10.81
CA LEU A 269 29.96 -1.28 9.40
C LEU A 269 30.66 -0.20 8.58
N ASN A 270 31.30 -0.59 7.47
CA ASN A 270 32.00 0.37 6.62
C ASN A 270 31.02 1.18 5.79
N CYS A 271 29.96 0.54 5.31
CA CYS A 271 28.94 1.18 4.50
C CYS A 271 27.56 0.54 4.68
N TYR A 272 26.51 1.22 4.20
CA TYR A 272 25.15 0.70 4.32
C TYR A 272 24.88 -0.54 3.45
N HIS A 273 25.68 -0.77 2.41
CA HIS A 273 25.61 -1.99 1.62
C HIS A 273 25.92 -3.24 2.46
N ASP A 274 26.77 -3.11 3.48
CA ASP A 274 27.15 -4.21 4.38
C ASP A 274 25.95 -4.74 5.16
N VAL A 275 24.87 -3.97 5.33
CA VAL A 275 23.62 -4.46 5.91
C VAL A 275 23.10 -5.67 5.12
N LEU A 276 23.29 -5.69 3.80
CA LEU A 276 22.81 -6.77 2.95
C LEU A 276 23.87 -7.87 2.77
N SER A 277 25.14 -7.52 2.61
CA SER A 277 26.22 -8.43 2.22
C SER A 277 27.07 -8.99 3.37
N ASN A 278 27.00 -8.42 4.58
CA ASN A 278 27.90 -8.82 5.67
C ASN A 278 27.68 -10.29 6.05
N PRO A 279 28.71 -11.17 5.96
CA PRO A 279 28.59 -12.59 6.28
C PRO A 279 28.19 -12.89 7.73
N ARG A 280 28.38 -11.93 8.64
CA ARG A 280 27.96 -12.02 10.05
C ARG A 280 26.44 -11.94 10.19
N LEU A 281 25.76 -11.28 9.24
CA LEU A 281 24.31 -11.15 9.17
C LEU A 281 23.69 -12.31 8.36
N LYS A 282 23.83 -13.55 8.87
CA LYS A 282 23.34 -14.77 8.20
C LYS A 282 21.81 -14.88 8.14
N SER A 283 21.09 -14.12 8.97
CA SER A 283 19.63 -14.12 9.00
C SER A 283 19.05 -13.40 7.78
N SER A 284 18.03 -14.01 7.18
CA SER A 284 17.18 -13.38 6.15
C SER A 284 16.44 -12.16 6.69
N ARG A 285 16.10 -12.18 7.98
CA ARG A 285 15.46 -11.07 8.69
C ARG A 285 16.51 -10.18 9.32
N LYS A 286 16.49 -8.91 8.94
CA LYS A 286 17.37 -7.85 9.47
C LYS A 286 16.53 -6.73 10.05
N ILE A 287 16.94 -6.23 11.21
CA ILE A 287 16.25 -5.17 11.94
C ILE A 287 17.20 -3.98 12.02
N LEU A 288 16.75 -2.84 11.49
CA LEU A 288 17.43 -1.57 11.62
C LEU A 288 16.82 -0.81 12.80
N GLU A 289 17.58 -0.61 13.87
CA GLU A 289 17.19 0.21 15.02
C GLU A 289 17.84 1.61 14.93
N GLY A 290 17.19 2.61 15.50
CA GLY A 290 17.68 3.98 15.57
C GLY A 290 16.58 4.92 16.05
N GLU A 291 16.92 6.06 16.65
CA GLU A 291 15.93 7.00 17.17
C GLU A 291 15.14 7.68 16.03
N PRO A 292 13.98 8.30 16.31
CA PRO A 292 13.27 9.12 15.33
C PRO A 292 14.20 10.20 14.74
N GLY A 293 14.10 10.44 13.43
CA GLY A 293 14.93 11.43 12.74
C GLY A 293 16.31 10.95 12.27
N TYR A 294 16.78 9.76 12.69
CA TYR A 294 18.08 9.20 12.28
C TYR A 294 18.13 8.67 10.82
N GLY A 295 17.15 8.99 9.98
CA GLY A 295 17.19 8.68 8.54
C GLY A 295 16.89 7.23 8.16
N LYS A 296 16.31 6.40 9.05
CA LYS A 296 15.93 5.00 8.74
C LYS A 296 15.07 4.86 7.47
N SER A 297 14.04 5.70 7.35
CA SER A 297 13.17 5.74 6.17
C SER A 297 13.93 6.20 4.92
N THR A 298 14.82 7.18 5.06
CA THR A 298 15.69 7.66 3.97
C THR A 298 16.63 6.57 3.48
N LEU A 299 17.24 5.80 4.39
CA LEU A 299 18.08 4.65 4.03
C LEU A 299 17.29 3.58 3.27
N THR A 300 16.03 3.36 3.65
CA THR A 300 15.17 2.41 2.93
C THR A 300 14.83 2.90 1.51
N LEU A 301 14.62 4.21 1.34
CA LEU A 301 14.47 4.81 0.00
C LEU A 301 15.77 4.74 -0.81
N GLN A 302 16.93 4.85 -0.17
CA GLN A 302 18.23 4.67 -0.83
C GLN A 302 18.37 3.25 -1.39
N PHE A 303 17.98 2.21 -0.62
CA PHE A 303 17.93 0.84 -1.14
C PHE A 303 16.98 0.69 -2.33
N ALA A 304 15.80 1.33 -2.29
CA ALA A 304 14.86 1.31 -3.40
C ALA A 304 15.41 2.00 -4.66
N PHE A 305 16.11 3.13 -4.48
CA PHE A 305 16.81 3.83 -5.57
C PHE A 305 17.87 2.93 -6.21
N ASP A 306 18.72 2.29 -5.40
CA ASP A 306 19.77 1.39 -5.87
C ASP A 306 19.21 0.20 -6.65
N TRP A 307 18.12 -0.39 -6.18
CA TRP A 307 17.45 -1.49 -6.85
C TRP A 307 16.84 -1.07 -8.18
N CYS A 308 16.18 0.10 -8.24
CA CYS A 308 15.58 0.61 -9.47
C CYS A 308 16.64 0.89 -10.54
N ASN A 309 17.76 1.50 -10.14
CA ASN A 309 18.82 1.98 -11.03
C ASN A 309 19.98 0.99 -11.22
N ARG A 310 19.94 -0.17 -10.56
CA ARG A 310 20.98 -1.22 -10.60
C ARG A 310 22.38 -0.66 -10.31
N THR A 311 22.51 0.12 -9.25
CA THR A 311 23.80 0.71 -8.83
C THR A 311 24.85 -0.39 -8.66
N SER A 312 25.97 -0.30 -9.39
CA SER A 312 26.95 -1.39 -9.52
C SER A 312 27.56 -1.85 -8.20
N LYS A 313 27.70 -0.93 -7.23
CA LYS A 313 28.24 -1.17 -5.89
C LYS A 313 27.24 -1.78 -4.91
N SER A 314 25.94 -1.72 -5.22
CA SER A 314 24.89 -2.12 -4.28
C SER A 314 24.57 -3.61 -4.45
N PRO A 315 24.63 -4.42 -3.37
CA PRO A 315 24.28 -5.85 -3.43
C PRO A 315 22.78 -6.07 -3.69
N ILE A 316 21.95 -5.03 -3.56
CA ILE A 316 20.52 -5.12 -3.84
C ILE A 316 20.21 -5.24 -5.34
N LYS A 317 21.17 -4.93 -6.23
CA LYS A 317 20.99 -5.03 -7.69
C LYS A 317 20.67 -6.45 -8.16
N ASP A 318 21.09 -7.45 -7.38
CA ASP A 318 20.93 -8.88 -7.67
C ASP A 318 19.60 -9.42 -7.11
N VAL A 319 18.83 -8.60 -6.39
CA VAL A 319 17.50 -8.96 -5.90
C VAL A 319 16.48 -8.84 -7.04
N GLU A 320 15.78 -9.94 -7.34
CA GLU A 320 14.80 -9.97 -8.44
C GLU A 320 13.59 -9.07 -8.17
N ILE A 321 13.04 -9.13 -6.96
CA ILE A 321 11.84 -8.39 -6.55
C ILE A 321 12.12 -7.72 -5.20
N LEU A 322 11.98 -6.39 -5.16
CA LEU A 322 12.00 -5.60 -3.93
C LEU A 322 10.59 -5.10 -3.60
N ILE A 323 10.08 -5.47 -2.44
CA ILE A 323 8.78 -5.01 -1.93
C ILE A 323 9.00 -4.06 -0.76
N LEU A 324 8.74 -2.77 -0.98
CA LEU A 324 8.86 -1.72 0.04
C LEU A 324 7.48 -1.43 0.65
N LEU A 325 7.31 -1.86 1.89
CA LEU A 325 6.06 -1.71 2.62
C LEU A 325 6.22 -0.82 3.83
N ARG A 326 5.38 0.22 3.91
CA ARG A 326 5.27 1.04 5.11
C ARG A 326 4.32 0.34 6.08
N LEU A 327 4.87 -0.27 7.13
CA LEU A 327 4.09 -1.05 8.12
C LEU A 327 2.94 -0.25 8.74
N ARG A 328 3.10 1.07 8.87
CA ARG A 328 2.06 2.00 9.29
C ARG A 328 0.80 2.00 8.41
N GLN A 329 0.80 1.36 7.24
CA GLN A 329 -0.35 1.27 6.33
C GLN A 329 -1.12 -0.06 6.46
N PHE A 330 -0.68 -0.99 7.31
CA PHE A 330 -1.21 -2.36 7.33
C PHE A 330 -2.45 -2.57 8.20
N GLY A 331 -3.01 -1.52 8.83
CA GLY A 331 -4.21 -1.65 9.64
C GLY A 331 -5.37 -2.23 8.82
N GLY A 332 -5.96 -3.34 9.27
CA GLY A 332 -7.12 -3.97 8.62
C GLY A 332 -6.83 -4.84 7.40
N VAL A 333 -5.58 -4.91 6.91
CA VAL A 333 -5.27 -5.68 5.70
C VAL A 333 -4.98 -7.15 6.02
N LYS A 334 -5.76 -8.05 5.41
CA LYS A 334 -5.73 -9.50 5.69
C LYS A 334 -4.62 -10.28 4.96
N SER A 335 -4.02 -9.71 3.91
CA SER A 335 -3.00 -10.36 3.08
C SER A 335 -1.93 -9.37 2.60
N ILE A 336 -0.68 -9.83 2.51
CA ILE A 336 0.41 -9.02 1.94
C ILE A 336 0.17 -8.74 0.45
N TYR A 337 -0.46 -9.66 -0.29
CA TYR A 337 -0.78 -9.48 -1.71
C TYR A 337 -1.81 -8.37 -1.90
N ARG A 338 -2.84 -8.35 -1.05
CA ARG A 338 -3.79 -7.23 -0.95
C ARG A 338 -3.08 -5.92 -0.63
N ALA A 339 -2.17 -5.92 0.34
CA ALA A 339 -1.41 -4.73 0.69
C ALA A 339 -0.57 -4.20 -0.49
N ILE A 340 0.07 -5.08 -1.24
CA ILE A 340 0.85 -4.71 -2.44
C ILE A 340 -0.07 -4.12 -3.51
N ARG A 341 -1.19 -4.80 -3.82
CA ARG A 341 -2.18 -4.33 -4.79
C ARG A 341 -2.71 -2.95 -4.44
N GLN A 342 -2.98 -2.72 -3.16
CA GLN A 342 -3.67 -1.55 -2.66
C GLN A 342 -2.76 -0.35 -2.41
N PHE A 343 -1.53 -0.56 -1.89
CA PHE A 343 -0.64 0.52 -1.47
C PHE A 343 0.51 0.80 -2.43
N ILE A 344 0.93 -0.19 -3.22
CA ILE A 344 2.08 -0.04 -4.12
C ILE A 344 1.61 0.11 -5.58
N LEU A 345 0.79 -0.82 -6.07
CA LEU A 345 0.41 -0.83 -7.49
C LEU A 345 -0.54 0.35 -7.85
N PRO A 346 -0.51 0.82 -9.11
CA PRO A 346 -1.48 1.79 -9.63
C PRO A 346 -2.92 1.29 -9.48
N ARG A 347 -3.86 2.24 -9.35
CA ARG A 347 -5.28 1.90 -9.18
C ARG A 347 -5.83 1.14 -10.40
N ASP A 348 -5.42 1.56 -11.58
CA ASP A 348 -5.74 0.99 -12.90
C ASP A 348 -4.91 -0.25 -13.26
N SER A 349 -4.13 -0.81 -12.32
CA SER A 349 -3.40 -2.05 -12.58
C SER A 349 -4.36 -3.21 -12.85
N LEU A 350 -4.10 -3.95 -13.93
CA LEU A 350 -4.86 -5.14 -14.29
C LEU A 350 -4.47 -6.37 -13.45
N LEU A 351 -3.42 -6.26 -12.64
CA LEU A 351 -2.95 -7.37 -11.81
C LEU A 351 -3.89 -7.58 -10.62
N THR A 352 -4.33 -8.82 -10.45
CA THR A 352 -5.13 -9.25 -9.30
C THR A 352 -4.25 -9.68 -8.13
N GLU A 353 -4.84 -9.86 -6.94
CA GLU A 353 -4.11 -10.42 -5.79
C GLU A 353 -3.51 -11.80 -6.09
N ALA A 354 -4.24 -12.64 -6.85
CA ALA A 354 -3.78 -13.97 -7.25
C ALA A 354 -2.59 -13.89 -8.21
N ASP A 355 -2.57 -12.92 -9.13
CA ASP A 355 -1.41 -12.72 -10.02
C ASP A 355 -0.17 -12.32 -9.22
N ILE A 356 -0.33 -11.43 -8.23
CA ILE A 356 0.77 -11.00 -7.35
C ILE A 356 1.30 -12.19 -6.54
N GLU A 357 0.41 -13.01 -5.97
CA GLU A 357 0.78 -14.22 -5.26
C GLU A 357 1.56 -15.18 -6.16
N ASN A 358 1.06 -15.46 -7.37
CA ASN A 358 1.74 -16.32 -8.34
C ASN A 358 3.13 -15.78 -8.72
N ILE A 359 3.27 -14.48 -8.94
CA ILE A 359 4.55 -13.84 -9.28
C ILE A 359 5.56 -13.97 -8.14
N ILE A 360 5.13 -13.74 -6.89
CA ILE A 360 6.02 -13.83 -5.73
C ILE A 360 6.40 -15.29 -5.46
N CYS A 361 5.44 -16.22 -5.50
CA CYS A 361 5.69 -17.64 -5.23
C CYS A 361 6.51 -18.33 -6.34
N SER A 362 6.49 -17.83 -7.57
CA SER A 362 7.30 -18.36 -8.68
C SER A 362 8.76 -17.88 -8.67
N THR A 363 9.13 -16.94 -7.79
CA THR A 363 10.53 -16.52 -7.66
C THR A 363 11.38 -17.46 -6.79
N PRO A 364 12.53 -17.96 -7.28
CA PRO A 364 13.48 -18.66 -6.43
C PRO A 364 14.06 -17.68 -5.41
N SER A 365 13.71 -17.87 -4.13
CA SER A 365 14.08 -16.94 -3.06
C SER A 365 15.59 -16.91 -2.79
N PRO A 366 16.15 -15.69 -2.68
CA PRO A 366 16.73 -15.30 -1.39
C PRO A 366 15.92 -14.12 -0.82
N MET A 367 14.80 -14.41 -0.15
CA MET A 367 14.03 -13.40 0.57
C MET A 367 14.91 -12.76 1.65
N THR A 368 15.36 -11.54 1.40
CA THR A 368 15.90 -10.65 2.44
C THR A 368 14.79 -9.68 2.84
N SER A 369 13.98 -10.09 3.83
CA SER A 369 12.98 -9.20 4.43
C SER A 369 13.69 -8.27 5.41
N SER A 370 13.92 -7.03 4.99
CA SER A 370 14.38 -5.96 5.89
C SER A 370 13.16 -5.37 6.59
N THR A 371 12.86 -5.84 7.79
CA THR A 371 11.79 -5.29 8.63
C THR A 371 12.38 -4.16 9.45
N VAL A 372 12.17 -2.90 9.04
CA VAL A 372 12.55 -1.74 9.84
C VAL A 372 11.53 -1.60 10.98
N TYR A 373 11.98 -1.87 12.20
CA TYR A 373 11.21 -1.53 13.39
C TYR A 373 11.41 -0.06 13.71
N GLU A 374 10.32 0.69 13.68
CA GLU A 374 10.26 1.98 14.35
C GLU A 374 9.76 1.73 15.77
N ARG A 375 10.68 1.60 16.73
CA ARG A 375 10.33 1.57 18.15
C ARG A 375 9.93 3.00 18.53
N VAL A 376 8.62 3.27 18.56
CA VAL A 376 8.05 4.44 19.23
C VAL A 376 7.96 4.06 20.70
N SER A 377 8.89 4.57 21.51
CA SER A 377 8.78 4.58 22.97
C SER A 377 8.01 5.80 23.42
#